data_AF-A0A7C8CP65-F1
#
_entry.id   AF-A0A7C8CP65-F1
#
_cell.length_a   1.000
_cell.length_b   1.000
_cell.length_c   1.000
_cell.angle_alpha   90.00
_cell.angle_beta   90.00
_cell.angle_gamma   90.00
#
_symmetry.space_group_name_H-M   'P 1'
#
loop_
_entity.id
_entity.type
_entity.pdbx_description
1 polymer ?
#
loop_
_entity_poly.entity_id
_entity_poly.type
_entity_poly.pdbx_seq_one_letter_code
_entity_poly.pdbx_strand_id
1 'polypeptide(L)'
;MNRFSGAGWSRRRMGDALLALSRAAGLADVEAQFGSVPDDAPIGAWMEIAAARLGLEAEPVNTPYRELDSMIRSMGPGLLALPEGGVLALLRTRGSRAQVIAP
;
A
#
# COMPACT_ATOMS: atom_id res chain seq x y z
N MET A 1 16.45 3.27 13.59
CA MET A 1 17.08 3.69 12.32
C MET A 1 16.10 3.38 11.19
N ASN A 2 15.16 4.29 10.89
CA ASN A 2 14.14 4.08 9.85
C ASN A 2 14.79 4.25 8.47
N ARG A 3 15.05 3.14 7.78
CA ARG A 3 15.70 3.16 6.45
C ARG A 3 14.73 3.49 5.29
N PHE A 4 13.46 3.79 5.58
CA PHE A 4 12.40 3.97 4.57
C PHE A 4 11.90 5.41 4.42
N SER A 5 12.51 6.40 5.09
CA SER A 5 12.00 7.78 5.18
C SER A 5 11.79 8.50 3.83
N GLY A 6 12.42 8.04 2.74
CA GLY A 6 12.22 8.57 1.39
C GLY A 6 11.28 7.75 0.48
N ALA A 7 10.86 6.56 0.89
CA ALA A 7 10.05 5.65 0.07
C ALA A 7 8.61 5.49 0.58
N GLY A 8 8.33 5.91 1.82
CA GLY A 8 7.00 5.85 2.42
C GLY A 8 6.07 6.97 1.92
N TRP A 9 4.83 6.61 1.64
CA TRP A 9 3.75 7.54 1.37
C TRP A 9 3.11 7.98 2.67
N SER A 10 3.01 9.29 2.90
CA SER A 10 2.29 9.81 4.06
C SER A 10 0.82 9.37 4.04
N ARG A 11 0.18 9.37 5.23
CA ARG A 11 -1.25 9.11 5.39
C ARG A 11 -2.12 9.91 4.40
N ARG A 12 -1.79 11.19 4.20
CA ARG A 12 -2.56 12.09 3.31
C ARG A 12 -2.46 11.70 1.84
N ARG A 13 -1.42 10.96 1.44
CA ARG A 13 -1.18 10.50 0.06
C ARG A 13 -1.41 8.99 -0.11
N MET A 14 -2.09 8.31 0.81
CA MET A 14 -2.35 6.86 0.67
C MET A 14 -3.19 6.54 -0.57
N GLY A 15 -4.09 7.42 -0.99
CA GLY A 15 -4.84 7.25 -2.23
C GLY A 15 -3.98 7.31 -3.49
N ASP A 16 -3.00 8.21 -3.50
CA ASP A 16 -2.01 8.27 -4.58
C ASP A 16 -1.16 6.99 -4.61
N ALA A 17 -0.76 6.48 -3.42
CA ALA A 17 -0.02 5.24 -3.31
C ALA A 17 -0.80 4.05 -3.87
N LEU A 18 -2.09 3.94 -3.53
CA LEU A 18 -2.98 2.91 -4.04
C LEU A 18 -3.13 3.01 -5.57
N LEU A 19 -3.36 4.20 -6.10
CA LEU A 19 -3.49 4.44 -7.54
C LEU A 19 -2.20 4.13 -8.31
N ALA A 20 -1.06 4.56 -7.77
CA ALA A 20 0.24 4.29 -8.38
C ALA A 20 0.53 2.78 -8.37
N LEU A 21 0.20 2.09 -7.26
CA LEU A 21 0.32 0.64 -7.15
C LEU A 21 -0.60 -0.10 -8.13
N SER A 22 -1.87 0.27 -8.21
CA SER A 22 -2.82 -0.38 -9.12
C SER A 22 -2.41 -0.24 -10.58
N ARG A 23 -1.91 0.94 -10.98
CA ARG A 23 -1.40 1.20 -12.34
C ARG A 23 -0.14 0.39 -12.63
N ALA A 24 0.85 0.45 -11.75
CA ALA A 24 2.11 -0.27 -11.93
C ALA A 24 1.93 -1.80 -11.91
N ALA A 25 0.92 -2.29 -11.19
CA ALA A 25 0.55 -3.71 -11.17
C ALA A 25 -0.34 -4.12 -12.35
N GLY A 26 -0.82 -3.18 -13.17
CA GLY A 26 -1.75 -3.47 -14.27
C GLY A 26 -3.14 -3.92 -13.78
N LEU A 27 -3.52 -3.55 -12.54
CA LEU A 27 -4.78 -3.95 -11.91
C LEU A 27 -5.92 -2.97 -12.20
N ALA A 28 -5.61 -1.70 -12.47
CA ALA A 28 -6.60 -0.70 -12.82
C ALA A 28 -6.04 0.30 -13.84
N ASP A 29 -6.87 0.62 -14.84
CA ASP A 29 -6.59 1.63 -15.88
C ASP A 29 -7.51 2.85 -15.75
N VAL A 30 -8.11 3.03 -14.57
CA VAL A 30 -9.07 4.10 -14.30
C VAL A 30 -8.33 5.34 -13.80
N GLU A 31 -8.70 6.51 -14.31
CA GLU A 31 -8.35 7.77 -13.68
C GLU A 31 -9.21 8.00 -12.44
N ALA A 32 -8.60 7.94 -11.27
CA ALA A 32 -9.24 8.27 -10.00
C ALA A 32 -8.47 9.39 -9.31
N GLN A 33 -9.19 10.20 -8.55
CA GLN A 33 -8.62 11.17 -7.63
C GLN A 33 -9.15 10.88 -6.23
N PHE A 34 -8.22 10.80 -5.29
CA PHE A 34 -8.51 10.60 -3.88
C PHE A 34 -8.19 11.89 -3.14
N GLY A 35 -9.12 12.32 -2.27
CA GLY A 35 -8.84 13.39 -1.33
C GLY A 35 -7.87 12.94 -0.25
N SER A 36 -7.41 13.89 0.57
CA SER A 36 -6.64 13.58 1.78
C SER A 36 -7.44 12.65 2.67
N VAL A 37 -6.79 11.58 3.14
CA VAL A 37 -7.37 10.72 4.18
C VAL A 37 -7.50 11.56 5.47
N PRO A 38 -8.68 11.60 6.12
CA PRO A 38 -8.81 12.25 7.42
C PRO A 38 -7.87 11.61 8.45
N ASP A 39 -7.34 12.41 9.37
CA ASP A 39 -6.34 11.94 10.34
C ASP A 39 -6.92 10.88 11.30
N ASP A 40 -8.22 10.94 11.57
CA ASP A 40 -8.99 10.07 12.46
C ASP A 40 -9.66 8.87 11.77
N ALA A 41 -9.68 8.82 10.43
CA ALA A 41 -10.36 7.74 9.71
C ALA A 41 -9.72 6.35 9.97
N PRO A 42 -10.50 5.28 10.18
CA PRO A 42 -9.95 3.93 10.20
C PRO A 42 -9.32 3.59 8.84
N ILE A 43 -8.01 3.28 8.81
CA ILE A 43 -7.28 3.06 7.55
C ILE A 43 -7.91 1.92 6.74
N GLY A 44 -8.29 0.82 7.39
CA GLY A 44 -8.89 -0.33 6.72
C GLY A 44 -10.19 0.02 5.98
N ALA A 45 -11.15 0.65 6.67
CA ALA A 45 -12.42 1.05 6.07
C ALA A 45 -12.22 2.08 4.94
N TRP A 46 -11.31 3.03 5.11
CA TRP A 46 -10.98 3.98 4.05
C TRP A 46 -10.36 3.28 2.84
N MET A 47 -9.48 2.30 3.06
CA MET A 47 -8.82 1.53 2.00
C MET A 47 -9.81 0.72 1.19
N GLU A 48 -10.76 0.06 1.85
CA GLU A 48 -11.82 -0.73 1.20
C GLU A 48 -12.65 0.15 0.25
N ILE A 49 -13.10 1.31 0.71
CA ILE A 49 -13.84 2.28 -0.12
C ILE A 49 -12.97 2.79 -1.27
N ALA A 50 -11.70 3.09 -1.01
CA ALA A 50 -10.79 3.60 -2.03
C ALA A 50 -10.49 2.56 -3.12
N ALA A 51 -10.27 1.30 -2.73
CA ALA A 51 -10.06 0.18 -3.65
C ALA A 51 -11.30 -0.10 -4.50
N ALA A 52 -12.50 -0.07 -3.89
CA ALA A 52 -13.76 -0.27 -4.60
C ALA A 52 -13.95 0.77 -5.74
N ARG A 53 -13.50 2.02 -5.55
CA ARG A 53 -13.52 3.05 -6.61
C ARG A 53 -12.61 2.74 -7.79
N LEU A 54 -11.65 1.84 -7.63
CA LEU A 54 -10.77 1.34 -8.70
C LEU A 54 -11.24 0.00 -9.27
N GLY A 55 -12.37 -0.54 -8.79
CA GLY A 55 -12.82 -1.89 -9.12
C GLY A 55 -11.96 -2.99 -8.48
N LEU A 56 -11.28 -2.68 -7.37
CA LEU A 56 -10.40 -3.60 -6.63
C LEU A 56 -10.98 -3.92 -5.26
N GLU A 57 -10.56 -5.06 -4.71
CA GLU A 57 -10.80 -5.43 -3.33
C GLU A 57 -9.48 -5.29 -2.54
N ALA A 58 -9.58 -4.76 -1.32
CA ALA A 58 -8.44 -4.61 -0.42
C ALA A 58 -8.73 -5.36 0.89
N GLU A 59 -7.97 -6.43 1.13
CA GLU A 59 -8.10 -7.25 2.33
C GLU A 59 -7.03 -6.87 3.37
N PRO A 60 -7.40 -6.54 4.62
CA PRO A 60 -6.44 -6.29 5.68
C PRO A 60 -5.78 -7.60 6.14
N VAL A 61 -4.46 -7.70 5.96
CA VAL A 61 -3.70 -8.87 6.40
C VAL A 61 -2.82 -8.52 7.60
N ASN A 62 -3.03 -9.24 8.71
CA ASN A 62 -2.14 -9.20 9.87
C ASN A 62 -1.33 -10.49 9.92
N THR A 63 0.00 -10.36 10.06
CA THR A 63 0.90 -11.50 10.20
C THR A 63 1.84 -11.30 11.40
N PRO A 64 2.20 -12.37 12.12
CA PRO A 64 3.30 -12.30 13.07
C PRO A 64 4.60 -11.84 12.39
N TYR A 65 5.40 -11.03 13.07
CA TYR A 65 6.67 -10.54 12.51
C TYR A 65 7.60 -11.66 11.99
N ARG A 66 7.60 -12.82 12.65
CA ARG A 66 8.37 -14.01 12.24
C ARG A 66 7.97 -14.59 10.88
N GLU A 67 6.75 -14.32 10.41
CA GLU A 67 6.19 -14.79 9.14
C GLU A 67 6.19 -13.69 8.05
N LEU A 68 6.60 -12.48 8.39
CA LEU A 68 6.56 -11.31 7.51
C LEU A 68 7.37 -11.56 6.23
N ASP A 69 8.57 -12.10 6.34
CA ASP A 69 9.45 -12.37 5.19
C ASP A 69 8.83 -13.37 4.22
N SER A 70 8.23 -14.46 4.74
CA SER A 70 7.51 -15.43 3.91
C SER A 70 6.31 -14.79 3.25
N MET A 71 5.53 -14.01 3.99
CA MET A 71 4.33 -13.35 3.48
C MET A 71 4.67 -12.33 2.39
N ILE A 72 5.65 -11.46 2.61
CA ILE A 72 6.11 -10.47 1.62
C ILE A 72 6.62 -11.14 0.33
N ARG A 73 7.20 -12.35 0.42
CA ARG A 73 7.68 -13.11 -0.74
C ARG A 73 6.56 -13.76 -1.54
N SER A 74 5.48 -14.17 -0.90
CA SER A 74 4.34 -14.84 -1.55
C SER A 74 3.19 -13.90 -1.89
N MET A 75 3.13 -12.72 -1.28
CA MET A 75 2.08 -11.73 -1.50
C MET A 75 2.27 -11.07 -2.87
N GLY A 76 1.14 -10.79 -3.52
CA GLY A 76 1.11 -9.91 -4.68
C GLY A 76 1.43 -8.46 -4.32
N PRO A 77 1.13 -7.51 -5.22
CA PRO A 77 1.16 -6.10 -4.89
C PRO A 77 0.38 -5.82 -3.60
N GLY A 78 0.91 -4.97 -2.72
CA GLY A 78 0.27 -4.66 -1.43
C GLY A 78 0.76 -3.36 -0.80
N LEU A 79 -0.03 -2.85 0.13
CA LEU A 79 0.31 -1.68 0.93
C LEU A 79 0.69 -2.13 2.34
N LEU A 80 1.91 -1.79 2.77
CA LEU A 80 2.39 -2.08 4.13
C LEU A 80 2.20 -0.84 4.99
N ALA A 81 1.42 -0.95 6.07
CA ALA A 81 1.27 0.14 7.03
C ALA A 81 2.59 0.40 7.77
N LEU A 82 2.98 1.67 7.87
CA LEU A 82 4.20 2.09 8.57
C LEU A 82 3.91 2.53 10.02
N PRO A 83 4.80 2.25 10.98
CA PRO A 83 4.62 2.64 12.38
C PRO A 83 4.45 4.16 12.60
N GLU A 84 5.17 4.97 11.82
CA GLU A 84 5.08 6.44 11.82
C GLU A 84 3.81 6.98 11.13
N GLY A 85 2.95 6.09 10.63
CA GLY A 85 1.78 6.43 9.84
C GLY A 85 2.07 6.48 8.34
N GLY A 86 1.05 6.19 7.53
CA GLY A 86 1.18 6.06 6.08
C GLY A 86 1.49 4.63 5.64
N VAL A 87 1.96 4.49 4.40
CA VAL A 87 2.12 3.19 3.75
C VAL A 87 3.37 3.11 2.87
N LEU A 88 3.90 1.90 2.70
CA LEU A 88 4.84 1.55 1.64
C LEU A 88 4.12 0.74 0.57
N ALA A 89 4.20 1.18 -0.69
CA ALA A 89 3.59 0.46 -1.81
C ALA A 89 4.55 -0.59 -2.37
N LEU A 90 4.32 -1.85 -2.03
CA LEU A 90 5.08 -3.00 -2.49
C LEU A 90 4.48 -3.53 -3.79
N LEU A 91 5.22 -3.44 -4.90
CA LEU A 91 4.75 -3.94 -6.20
C LEU A 91 4.99 -5.44 -6.35
N ARG A 92 6.21 -5.89 -6.01
CA ARG A 92 6.64 -7.28 -6.18
C ARG A 92 7.92 -7.54 -5.43
N THR A 93 8.20 -8.82 -5.20
CA THR A 93 9.47 -9.29 -4.67
C THR A 93 10.15 -10.24 -5.64
N ARG A 94 11.50 -10.25 -5.63
CA ARG A 94 12.32 -11.19 -6.38
C ARG A 94 13.54 -11.56 -5.54
N GLY A 95 13.53 -12.77 -5.00
CA GLY A 95 14.58 -13.24 -4.08
C GLY A 95 14.65 -12.36 -2.83
N SER A 96 15.79 -11.71 -2.58
CA SER A 96 16.02 -10.80 -1.45
C SER A 96 15.71 -9.33 -1.76
N ARG A 97 15.15 -9.02 -2.94
CA ARG A 97 14.85 -7.65 -3.37
C ARG A 97 13.34 -7.40 -3.41
N ALA A 98 12.91 -6.28 -2.85
CA ALA A 98 11.57 -5.75 -2.99
C ALA A 98 11.57 -4.57 -3.97
N GLN A 99 10.57 -4.52 -4.84
CA GLN A 99 10.29 -3.36 -5.66
C GLN A 99 9.14 -2.59 -5.03
N VAL A 100 9.38 -1.32 -4.75
CA VAL A 100 8.41 -0.42 -4.15
C VAL A 100 8.15 0.76 -5.08
N ILE A 101 7.00 1.39 -4.90
CA ILE A 101 6.64 2.63 -5.56
C ILE A 101 6.73 3.75 -4.53
N ALA A 102 7.51 4.77 -4.84
CA ALA A 102 7.75 5.91 -3.96
C ALA A 102 6.88 7.13 -4.38
N PRO A 103 6.66 8.09 -3.45
CA PRO A 103 5.89 9.33 -3.63
C PRO A 103 6.18 10.18 -4.88
#